data_AF-A0A3Q2DVL3-F1
#
_entry.id   AF-A0A3Q2DVL3-F1
#
_cell.length_a   1.000
_cell.length_b   1.000
_cell.length_c   1.000
_cell.angle_alpha   90.00
_cell.angle_beta   90.00
_cell.angle_gamma   90.00
#
_symmetry.space_group_name_H-M   'P 1'
#
loop_
_entity.id
_entity.type
_entity.pdbx_description
1 polymer ?
#
loop_
_entity_poly.entity_id
_entity_poly.type
_entity_poly.pdbx_seq_one_letter_code
_entity_poly.pdbx_strand_id
1 'polypeptide(L)'
;MASSSSLGRVLTLCKQFQSVFRISPAINVQHCSVNLKICQQNLLSERISLIAPPWISPINSVAQHRALHTSVSRRGLEEFFDNPENWGESTVKSGAPWTAKQLRTKSNEDLHKLWYVLLKERNMLLTLEQEAKRQRVQMPSPERLRKVERSMIRLDTVVNERETALRLLQTGQEKGRPGAWRRNMFGFEYWYRFKEYAIPWYMNKRYKRKKFYTPYFVQPHIRLRIEKFLREKARKADLKRKSLAKLKERFPQMKVPSS
;
A
#
# COMPACT_ATOMS: atom_id res chain seq x y z
N MET A 1 32.65 0.87 31.04
CA MET A 1 31.19 0.79 31.30
C MET A 1 30.63 2.20 31.19
N ALA A 2 30.09 2.57 30.03
CA ALA A 2 29.39 3.83 29.83
C ALA A 2 28.28 3.59 28.80
N SER A 3 27.05 3.51 29.29
CA SER A 3 25.81 3.35 28.55
C SER A 3 25.40 4.70 27.95
N SER A 4 25.55 4.87 26.63
CA SER A 4 25.00 6.02 25.92
C SER A 4 23.58 5.72 25.45
N SER A 5 22.64 6.55 25.91
CA SER A 5 21.21 6.46 25.70
C SER A 5 20.82 6.62 24.23
N SER A 6 19.90 5.76 23.79
CA SER A 6 19.48 5.56 22.39
C SER A 6 18.45 6.57 21.85
N LEU A 7 18.31 7.75 22.48
CA LEU A 7 17.20 8.68 22.22
C LEU A 7 17.52 9.85 21.29
N GLY A 8 18.74 9.94 20.75
CA GLY A 8 19.22 11.18 20.12
C GLY A 8 19.29 11.27 18.59
N ARG A 9 18.86 10.27 17.80
CA ARG A 9 19.07 10.27 16.33
C ARG A 9 17.82 10.00 15.51
N VAL A 10 16.74 10.70 15.80
CA VAL A 10 15.50 10.62 15.04
C VAL A 10 15.18 12.03 14.55
N LEU A 11 15.20 12.20 13.21
CA LEU A 11 14.59 13.30 12.46
C LEU A 11 15.45 14.55 12.17
N THR A 12 16.39 14.41 11.23
CA THR A 12 16.61 15.47 10.24
C THR A 12 15.84 15.11 8.97
N LEU A 13 14.52 15.23 9.05
CA LEU A 13 13.69 15.33 7.84
C LEU A 13 13.98 16.69 7.18
N CYS A 14 13.88 16.75 5.85
CA CYS A 14 14.03 17.97 5.07
C CYS A 14 13.22 19.13 5.71
N LYS A 15 13.79 20.33 5.74
CA LYS A 15 13.33 21.43 6.61
C LYS A 15 11.87 21.84 6.41
N GLN A 16 11.27 21.53 5.26
CA GLN A 16 9.84 21.74 4.99
C GLN A 16 8.89 20.81 5.77
N PHE A 17 9.38 19.71 6.33
CA PHE A 17 8.54 18.67 6.94
C PHE A 17 8.22 18.86 8.43
N GLN A 18 8.90 19.79 9.10
CA GLN A 18 8.68 20.05 10.53
C GLN A 18 7.43 20.91 10.83
N SER A 19 6.91 21.65 9.85
CA SER A 19 5.73 22.52 10.05
C SER A 19 4.38 21.82 9.86
N VAL A 20 4.35 20.60 9.32
CA VAL A 20 3.10 19.89 8.95
C VAL A 20 2.68 18.85 9.98
N PHE A 21 3.60 18.32 10.80
CA PHE A 21 3.31 17.30 11.80
C PHE A 21 3.79 17.74 13.20
N ARG A 22 2.90 18.32 14.01
CA ARG A 22 3.05 18.24 15.47
C ARG A 22 2.62 16.84 15.90
N ILE A 23 3.59 15.95 16.14
CA ILE A 23 3.33 14.65 16.77
C ILE A 23 3.14 14.93 18.26
N SER A 24 1.89 14.96 18.74
CA SER A 24 1.59 15.01 20.17
C SER A 24 2.01 13.69 20.83
N PRO A 25 2.61 13.71 22.05
CA PRO A 25 2.88 12.48 22.79
C PRO A 25 1.54 11.90 23.31
N ALA A 26 1.49 10.57 23.45
CA ALA A 26 0.29 9.85 23.85
C ALA A 26 -0.16 10.23 25.28
N ILE A 27 -1.44 10.59 25.45
CA ILE A 27 -2.06 10.84 26.75
C ILE A 27 -2.77 9.55 27.22
N ASN A 28 -2.52 9.19 28.47
CA ASN A 28 -3.04 8.02 29.17
C ASN A 28 -4.53 8.24 29.53
N VAL A 29 -5.39 7.24 29.29
CA VAL A 29 -6.84 7.32 29.50
C VAL A 29 -7.18 6.91 30.93
N GLN A 30 -7.80 7.82 31.71
CA GLN A 30 -8.45 7.47 32.98
C GLN A 30 -9.98 7.55 32.83
N HIS A 31 -10.65 6.49 33.28
CA HIS A 31 -12.10 6.31 33.26
C HIS A 31 -12.82 7.29 34.20
N CYS A 32 -13.98 7.80 33.78
CA CYS A 32 -14.97 8.42 34.67
C CYS A 32 -16.30 7.67 34.58
N SER A 33 -16.77 7.20 35.73
CA SER A 33 -18.03 6.49 35.96
C SER A 33 -19.21 7.48 36.01
N VAL A 34 -20.27 7.21 35.25
CA VAL A 34 -21.54 7.94 35.30
C VAL A 34 -22.47 7.28 36.32
N ASN A 35 -22.99 8.06 37.25
CA ASN A 35 -24.02 7.65 38.20
C ASN A 35 -25.20 8.62 38.05
N LEU A 36 -26.37 8.15 37.64
CA LEU A 36 -27.61 8.93 37.62
C LEU A 36 -28.73 8.08 38.23
N LYS A 37 -29.29 8.60 39.33
CA LYS A 37 -30.38 7.99 40.09
C LYS A 37 -31.72 8.14 39.35
N ILE A 38 -32.50 7.08 39.42
CA ILE A 38 -33.91 6.96 39.05
C ILE A 38 -34.80 7.58 40.15
N CYS A 39 -35.84 8.32 39.76
CA CYS A 39 -37.18 8.29 40.37
C CYS A 39 -38.16 9.05 39.45
N GLN A 40 -39.10 8.31 38.82
CA GLN A 40 -40.55 8.34 39.08
C GLN A 40 -41.29 9.55 38.48
N GLN A 41 -42.54 9.48 38.00
CA GLN A 41 -43.41 8.45 37.39
C GLN A 41 -44.66 9.25 36.95
N ASN A 42 -45.27 8.88 35.82
CA ASN A 42 -46.70 9.06 35.47
C ASN A 42 -47.19 10.51 35.22
N LEU A 43 -47.95 10.83 34.17
CA LEU A 43 -49.23 10.23 33.76
C LEU A 43 -49.50 10.33 32.25
N LEU A 44 -50.21 9.32 31.77
CA LEU A 44 -50.77 9.13 30.43
C LEU A 44 -51.90 10.13 30.15
N SER A 45 -52.04 10.59 28.89
CA SER A 45 -53.30 10.47 28.16
C SER A 45 -53.16 10.98 26.71
N GLU A 46 -53.56 10.14 25.76
CA GLU A 46 -53.65 10.43 24.33
C GLU A 46 -54.85 11.36 24.02
N ARG A 47 -54.69 12.32 23.10
CA ARG A 47 -55.57 12.44 21.91
C ARG A 47 -55.15 13.56 20.95
N ILE A 48 -55.35 13.23 19.67
CA ILE A 48 -55.16 13.96 18.41
C ILE A 48 -56.22 15.10 18.33
N SER A 49 -55.95 16.32 17.81
CA SER A 49 -56.18 16.71 16.40
C SER A 49 -55.92 18.22 16.14
N LEU A 50 -55.22 18.51 15.02
CA LEU A 50 -55.42 19.57 13.98
C LEU A 50 -55.64 21.07 14.36
N ILE A 51 -54.76 21.97 13.82
CA ILE A 51 -55.05 23.20 13.01
C ILE A 51 -53.79 24.11 12.89
N ALA A 52 -53.37 24.36 11.64
CA ALA A 52 -52.70 25.50 10.95
C ALA A 52 -51.63 26.46 11.59
N PRO A 53 -50.72 27.05 10.75
CA PRO A 53 -49.45 27.73 11.11
C PRO A 53 -49.60 29.29 11.13
N PRO A 54 -48.60 30.11 11.56
CA PRO A 54 -47.49 30.54 10.68
C PRO A 54 -46.18 31.02 11.36
N TRP A 55 -45.04 30.68 10.73
CA TRP A 55 -43.84 31.52 10.53
C TRP A 55 -43.03 32.00 11.76
N ILE A 56 -41.69 31.92 11.60
CA ILE A 56 -40.60 32.64 12.29
C ILE A 56 -39.58 31.66 12.92
N SER A 57 -38.44 31.57 12.23
CA SER A 57 -37.15 30.94 12.57
C SER A 57 -36.46 31.63 13.78
N PRO A 58 -35.18 31.37 14.14
CA PRO A 58 -34.32 30.18 14.08
C PRO A 58 -33.59 29.97 15.44
N ILE A 59 -33.68 28.82 16.11
CA ILE A 59 -32.93 28.64 17.37
C ILE A 59 -31.60 27.92 17.12
N ASN A 60 -30.57 28.77 17.06
CA ASN A 60 -29.15 28.47 17.22
C ASN A 60 -28.88 27.33 18.21
N SER A 61 -28.46 26.16 17.71
CA SER A 61 -27.48 25.38 18.45
C SER A 61 -26.11 25.83 17.98
N VAL A 62 -25.48 26.70 18.77
CA VAL A 62 -24.04 26.93 18.71
C VAL A 62 -23.38 25.66 19.27
N ALA A 63 -23.46 24.58 18.49
CA ALA A 63 -22.47 23.54 18.57
C ALA A 63 -21.20 24.16 17.96
N GLN A 64 -20.35 24.71 18.82
CA GLN A 64 -18.97 25.00 18.46
C GLN A 64 -18.27 23.67 18.19
N HIS A 65 -18.58 23.07 17.05
CA HIS A 65 -17.64 22.19 16.37
C HIS A 65 -16.45 23.08 16.04
N ARG A 66 -15.40 23.01 16.86
CA ARG A 66 -14.08 23.51 16.46
C ARG A 66 -13.76 22.84 15.12
N ALA A 67 -13.87 23.63 14.06
CA ALA A 67 -13.36 23.24 12.76
C ALA A 67 -11.84 23.12 12.90
N LEU A 68 -11.36 21.91 13.17
CA LEU A 68 -9.96 21.56 12.94
C LEU A 68 -9.74 21.35 11.44
N HIS A 69 -10.07 22.37 10.64
CA HIS A 69 -9.47 22.52 9.33
C HIS A 69 -8.11 23.15 9.55
N THR A 70 -7.06 22.34 9.54
CA THR A 70 -5.74 22.88 9.25
C THR A 70 -5.80 23.42 7.82
N SER A 71 -5.78 24.75 7.70
CA SER A 71 -5.58 25.46 6.45
C SER A 71 -4.20 25.11 5.91
N VAL A 72 -4.10 24.00 5.18
CA VAL A 72 -2.90 23.69 4.40
C VAL A 72 -2.92 24.67 3.24
N SER A 73 -2.04 25.68 3.27
CA SER A 73 -1.74 26.51 2.12
C SER A 73 -1.49 25.59 0.92
N ARG A 74 -2.43 25.61 -0.03
CA ARG A 74 -2.26 24.95 -1.33
C ARG A 74 -1.34 25.88 -2.10
N ARG A 75 -0.06 25.56 -2.19
CA ARG A 75 0.86 26.34 -3.05
C ARG A 75 0.58 26.12 -4.54
N GLY A 76 -0.45 25.32 -4.85
CA GLY A 76 -0.95 25.11 -6.20
C GLY A 76 0.10 24.40 -7.05
N LEU A 77 0.53 25.07 -8.11
CA LEU A 77 1.54 24.52 -9.03
C LEU A 77 2.97 24.56 -8.45
N GLU A 78 3.22 25.37 -7.42
CA GLU A 78 4.56 25.43 -6.80
C GLU A 78 4.95 24.10 -6.15
N GLU A 79 3.97 23.26 -5.76
CA GLU A 79 4.24 21.95 -5.15
C GLU A 79 4.83 20.92 -6.12
N PHE A 80 4.81 21.21 -7.43
CA PHE A 80 5.47 20.39 -8.45
C PHE A 80 6.95 20.71 -8.63
N PHE A 81 7.46 21.72 -7.93
CA PHE A 81 8.87 22.12 -8.00
C PHE A 81 9.50 22.02 -6.60
N ASP A 82 10.81 21.77 -6.57
CA ASP A 82 11.57 21.83 -5.32
C ASP A 82 11.67 23.29 -4.85
N ASN A 83 12.08 23.48 -3.60
CA ASN A 83 12.33 24.81 -3.04
C ASN A 83 13.24 25.63 -3.97
N PRO A 84 12.94 26.94 -4.15
CA PRO A 84 13.77 27.82 -4.96
C PRO A 84 15.25 27.82 -4.54
N GLU A 85 15.53 27.60 -3.25
CA GLU A 85 16.89 27.49 -2.69
C GLU A 85 17.68 26.30 -3.26
N ASN A 86 17.01 25.22 -3.68
CA ASN A 86 17.64 23.99 -4.16
C ASN A 86 17.87 24.00 -5.69
N TRP A 87 17.49 25.08 -6.39
CA TRP A 87 17.61 25.15 -7.84
C TRP A 87 19.07 25.32 -8.26
N GLY A 88 19.52 24.47 -9.19
CA GLY A 88 20.91 24.50 -9.68
C GLY A 88 21.93 23.77 -8.78
N GLU A 89 21.53 23.30 -7.60
CA GLU A 89 22.40 22.46 -6.77
C GLU A 89 22.57 21.06 -7.38
N SER A 90 23.80 20.55 -7.38
CA SER A 90 24.09 19.19 -7.89
C SER A 90 23.66 18.09 -6.90
N THR A 91 23.74 18.37 -5.59
CA THR A 91 23.47 17.41 -4.53
C THR A 91 22.50 17.96 -3.49
N VAL A 92 21.27 17.43 -3.46
CA VAL A 92 20.26 17.81 -2.46
C VAL A 92 20.24 16.77 -1.35
N LYS A 93 20.55 17.21 -0.11
CA LYS A 93 20.59 16.34 1.07
C LYS A 93 19.21 15.74 1.34
N SER A 94 19.15 14.41 1.41
CA SER A 94 17.89 13.68 1.56
C SER A 94 17.99 12.58 2.61
N GLY A 95 16.94 12.45 3.42
CA GLY A 95 16.84 11.47 4.50
C GLY A 95 16.78 10.02 4.02
N ALA A 96 16.72 9.10 5.00
CA ALA A 96 16.55 7.67 4.75
C ALA A 96 15.10 7.35 4.32
N PRO A 97 14.89 6.30 3.49
CA PRO A 97 13.55 5.84 3.14
C PRO A 97 12.82 5.26 4.35
N TRP A 98 11.49 5.35 4.36
CA TRP A 98 10.65 4.78 5.41
C TRP A 98 10.84 3.26 5.48
N THR A 99 11.01 2.74 6.69
CA THR A 99 11.14 1.30 6.94
C THR A 99 9.80 0.69 7.31
N ALA A 100 9.50 -0.53 6.85
CA ALA A 100 8.22 -1.19 7.15
C ALA A 100 7.91 -1.28 8.65
N LYS A 101 8.93 -1.51 9.50
CA LYS A 101 8.79 -1.50 10.97
C LYS A 101 8.27 -0.16 11.51
N GLN A 102 8.74 0.97 10.99
CA GLN A 102 8.28 2.30 11.39
C GLN A 102 6.83 2.53 10.96
N LEU A 103 6.47 2.08 9.76
CA LEU A 103 5.13 2.22 9.19
C LEU A 103 4.10 1.35 9.95
N ARG A 104 4.48 0.17 10.43
CA ARG A 104 3.61 -0.71 11.23
C ARG A 104 3.16 -0.08 12.55
N THR A 105 3.96 0.82 13.13
CA THR A 105 3.62 1.52 14.38
C THR A 105 2.62 2.68 14.18
N LYS A 106 2.40 3.12 12.93
CA LYS A 106 1.54 4.28 12.62
C LYS A 106 0.07 3.87 12.39
N SER A 107 -0.85 4.78 12.68
CA SER A 107 -2.29 4.60 12.43
C SER A 107 -2.59 4.57 10.92
N ASN A 108 -3.75 4.03 10.52
CA ASN A 108 -4.16 4.01 9.11
C ASN A 108 -4.38 5.44 8.56
N GLU A 109 -4.89 6.35 9.38
CA GLU A 109 -5.08 7.76 9.02
C GLU A 109 -3.75 8.46 8.71
N ASP A 110 -2.72 8.22 9.53
CA ASP A 110 -1.38 8.78 9.32
C ASP A 110 -0.72 8.18 8.08
N LEU A 111 -0.90 6.88 7.82
CA LEU A 111 -0.41 6.24 6.60
C LEU A 111 -1.08 6.82 5.35
N HIS A 112 -2.38 7.10 5.41
CA HIS A 112 -3.11 7.73 4.31
C HIS A 112 -2.60 9.15 4.04
N LYS A 113 -2.38 9.97 5.08
CA LYS A 113 -1.76 11.29 4.93
C LYS A 113 -0.34 11.20 4.37
N LEU A 114 0.46 10.27 4.89
CA LEU A 114 1.84 10.04 4.45
C LEU A 114 1.91 9.61 2.98
N TRP A 115 0.97 8.80 2.50
CA TRP A 115 0.90 8.40 1.10
C TRP A 115 0.83 9.61 0.18
N TYR A 116 -0.03 10.59 0.48
CA TYR A 116 -0.13 11.81 -0.33
C TYR A 116 1.11 12.70 -0.22
N VAL A 117 1.76 12.76 0.94
CA VAL A 117 3.04 13.47 1.07
C VAL A 117 4.10 12.85 0.16
N LEU A 118 4.24 11.52 0.18
CA LEU A 118 5.18 10.80 -0.69
C LEU A 118 4.79 10.93 -2.17
N LEU A 119 3.50 10.94 -2.48
CA LEU A 119 3.01 11.09 -3.86
C LEU A 119 3.36 12.47 -4.42
N LYS A 120 3.22 13.54 -3.63
CA LYS A 120 3.61 14.89 -4.06
C LYS A 120 5.11 15.01 -4.30
N GLU A 121 5.92 14.49 -3.38
CA GLU A 121 7.37 14.42 -3.56
C GLU A 121 7.74 13.61 -4.83
N ARG A 122 7.10 12.47 -5.06
CA ARG A 122 7.32 11.66 -6.27
C ARG A 122 7.00 12.45 -7.53
N ASN A 123 5.87 13.15 -7.56
CA ASN A 123 5.45 13.93 -8.72
C ASN A 123 6.42 15.09 -8.99
N MET A 124 6.87 15.79 -7.94
CA MET A 124 7.90 16.84 -8.03
C MET A 124 9.25 16.28 -8.55
N LEU A 125 9.64 15.09 -8.11
CA LEU A 125 10.88 14.48 -8.62
C LEU A 125 10.76 14.02 -10.07
N LEU A 126 9.58 13.59 -10.51
CA LEU A 126 9.33 13.22 -11.91
C LEU A 126 9.31 14.44 -12.85
N THR A 127 8.75 15.56 -12.41
CA THR A 127 8.84 16.82 -13.18
C THR A 127 10.29 17.27 -13.29
N LEU A 128 11.07 17.19 -12.20
CA LEU A 128 12.50 17.52 -12.19
C LEU A 128 13.33 16.57 -13.08
N GLU A 129 13.06 15.26 -13.04
CA GLU A 129 13.70 14.29 -13.93
C GLU A 129 13.41 14.60 -15.40
N GLN A 130 12.17 14.93 -15.72
CA GLN A 130 11.76 15.24 -17.08
C GLN A 130 12.36 16.56 -17.58
N GLU A 131 12.42 17.59 -16.73
CA GLU A 131 13.05 18.86 -17.07
C GLU A 131 14.56 18.71 -17.24
N ALA A 132 15.23 17.92 -16.39
CA ALA A 132 16.66 17.60 -16.55
C ALA A 132 16.93 16.92 -17.92
N LYS A 133 16.08 15.97 -18.32
CA LYS A 133 16.15 15.34 -19.66
C LYS A 133 15.95 16.36 -20.78
N ARG A 134 14.98 17.27 -20.65
CA ARG A 134 14.71 18.33 -21.63
C ARG A 134 15.90 19.27 -21.80
N GLN A 135 16.51 19.68 -20.68
CA GLN A 135 17.72 20.51 -20.66
C GLN A 135 19.00 19.75 -20.99
N ARG A 136 18.93 18.41 -21.15
CA ARG A 136 20.07 17.51 -21.38
C ARG A 136 21.12 17.58 -20.26
N VAL A 137 20.67 17.84 -19.03
CA VAL A 137 21.50 17.87 -17.82
C VAL A 137 21.21 16.64 -16.96
N GLN A 138 22.18 16.20 -16.17
CA GLN A 138 21.97 15.13 -15.21
C GLN A 138 21.03 15.59 -14.08
N MET A 139 20.08 14.73 -13.71
CA MET A 139 19.14 15.02 -12.62
C MET A 139 19.90 15.19 -11.30
N PRO A 140 19.65 16.27 -10.54
CA PRO A 140 20.09 16.37 -9.16
C PRO A 140 19.61 15.19 -8.31
N SER A 141 20.55 14.44 -7.72
CA SER A 141 20.28 13.37 -6.73
C SER A 141 19.16 12.37 -7.09
N PRO A 142 19.32 11.55 -8.16
CA PRO A 142 18.30 10.61 -8.62
C PRO A 142 17.96 9.51 -7.59
N GLU A 143 18.81 9.34 -6.57
CA GLU A 143 18.56 8.45 -5.44
C GLU A 143 17.29 8.80 -4.66
N ARG A 144 16.89 10.08 -4.64
CA ARG A 144 15.67 10.55 -3.96
C ARG A 144 14.44 9.82 -4.45
N LEU A 145 14.30 9.72 -5.78
CA LEU A 145 13.17 9.06 -6.42
C LEU A 145 13.09 7.58 -5.97
N ARG A 146 14.23 6.88 -6.00
CA ARG A 146 14.32 5.48 -5.55
C ARG A 146 13.97 5.32 -4.07
N LYS A 147 14.34 6.27 -3.21
CA LYS A 147 14.01 6.27 -1.77
C LYS A 147 12.51 6.47 -1.55
N VAL A 148 11.88 7.37 -2.30
CA VAL A 148 10.43 7.62 -2.25
C VAL A 148 9.66 6.40 -2.75
N GLU A 149 10.01 5.84 -3.90
CA GLU A 149 9.36 4.65 -4.46
C GLU A 149 9.46 3.46 -3.51
N ARG A 150 10.63 3.23 -2.92
CA ARG A 150 10.82 2.18 -1.90
C ARG A 150 9.94 2.41 -0.67
N SER A 151 9.76 3.66 -0.26
CA SER A 151 8.89 4.02 0.87
C SER A 151 7.41 3.77 0.52
N MET A 152 6.98 4.12 -0.69
CA MET A 152 5.61 3.88 -1.17
C MET A 152 5.29 2.39 -1.27
N ILE A 153 6.18 1.58 -1.85
CA ILE A 153 6.00 0.10 -1.91
C ILE A 153 5.86 -0.48 -0.50
N ARG A 154 6.70 -0.04 0.44
CA ARG A 154 6.63 -0.52 1.84
C ARG A 154 5.32 -0.10 2.51
N LEU A 155 4.84 1.11 2.26
CA LEU A 155 3.55 1.58 2.78
C LEU A 155 2.41 0.71 2.25
N ASP A 156 2.37 0.48 0.94
CA ASP A 156 1.37 -0.40 0.30
C ASP A 156 1.43 -1.83 0.87
N THR A 157 2.64 -2.38 1.06
CA THR A 157 2.77 -3.71 1.68
C THR A 157 2.21 -3.77 3.11
N VAL A 158 2.46 -2.76 3.95
CA VAL A 158 1.94 -2.72 5.33
C VAL A 158 0.42 -2.60 5.35
N VAL A 159 -0.16 -1.82 4.44
CA VAL A 159 -1.62 -1.71 4.32
C VAL A 159 -2.23 -3.03 3.86
N ASN A 160 -1.63 -3.68 2.85
CA ASN A 160 -2.06 -4.98 2.35
C ASN A 160 -1.90 -6.09 3.41
N GLU A 161 -0.84 -6.07 4.23
CA GLU A 161 -0.65 -6.95 5.38
C GLU A 161 -1.83 -6.82 6.37
N ARG A 162 -2.20 -5.59 6.73
CA ARG A 162 -3.31 -5.30 7.66
C ARG A 162 -4.65 -5.77 7.10
N GLU A 163 -4.94 -5.45 5.83
CA GLU A 163 -6.17 -5.87 5.16
C GLU A 163 -6.25 -7.40 5.08
N THR A 164 -5.15 -8.06 4.73
CA THR A 164 -5.09 -9.53 4.61
C THR A 164 -5.30 -10.21 5.95
N ALA A 165 -4.67 -9.71 7.03
CA ALA A 165 -4.87 -10.25 8.38
C ALA A 165 -6.34 -10.10 8.82
N LEU A 166 -6.95 -8.93 8.59
CA LEU A 166 -8.35 -8.70 8.91
C LEU A 166 -9.27 -9.65 8.12
N ARG A 167 -9.03 -9.80 6.81
CA ARG A 167 -9.80 -10.68 5.91
C ARG A 167 -9.74 -12.14 6.36
N LEU A 168 -8.55 -12.62 6.75
CA LEU A 168 -8.34 -13.97 7.25
C LEU A 168 -9.12 -14.22 8.55
N LEU A 169 -9.13 -13.26 9.48
CA LEU A 169 -9.89 -13.38 10.73
C LEU A 169 -11.41 -13.37 10.51
N GLN A 170 -11.90 -12.56 9.56
CA GLN A 170 -13.35 -12.42 9.31
C GLN A 170 -13.92 -13.53 8.42
N THR A 171 -13.20 -13.94 7.38
CA THR A 171 -13.72 -14.84 6.33
C THR A 171 -12.89 -16.11 6.13
N GLY A 172 -11.67 -16.17 6.66
CA GLY A 172 -10.72 -17.25 6.38
C GLY A 172 -10.16 -17.26 4.96
N GLN A 173 -10.49 -16.27 4.12
CA GLN A 173 -10.04 -16.23 2.72
C GLN A 173 -8.67 -15.57 2.59
N GLU A 174 -7.72 -16.23 1.92
CA GLU A 174 -6.37 -15.69 1.71
C GLU A 174 -6.32 -14.54 0.70
N LYS A 175 -7.13 -14.63 -0.37
CA LYS A 175 -7.08 -13.70 -1.51
C LYS A 175 -8.24 -12.71 -1.42
N GLY A 176 -7.95 -11.43 -1.61
CA GLY A 176 -9.00 -10.41 -1.64
C GLY A 176 -9.90 -10.43 -2.86
N ARG A 177 -9.38 -10.92 -3.99
CA ARG A 177 -10.16 -11.10 -5.21
C ARG A 177 -10.41 -12.59 -5.45
N PRO A 178 -11.67 -13.02 -5.62
CA PRO A 178 -11.98 -14.41 -5.87
C PRO A 178 -11.47 -14.86 -7.25
N GLY A 179 -11.20 -16.15 -7.34
CA GLY A 179 -10.75 -16.80 -8.57
C GLY A 179 -10.75 -18.32 -8.42
N ALA A 180 -10.47 -19.00 -9.53
CA ALA A 180 -10.37 -20.44 -9.54
C ALA A 180 -9.28 -20.89 -10.52
N TRP A 181 -8.66 -22.04 -10.24
CA TRP A 181 -7.81 -22.72 -11.20
C TRP A 181 -8.65 -23.19 -12.39
N ARG A 182 -8.22 -22.81 -13.60
CA ARG A 182 -8.89 -23.17 -14.85
C ARG A 182 -7.85 -23.62 -15.86
N ARG A 183 -8.27 -24.50 -16.77
CA ARG A 183 -7.45 -24.90 -17.92
C ARG A 183 -7.87 -24.09 -19.14
N ASN A 184 -6.89 -23.61 -19.89
CA ASN A 184 -7.16 -23.00 -21.20
C ASN A 184 -7.22 -24.07 -22.30
N MET A 185 -7.58 -23.65 -23.51
CA MET A 185 -7.66 -24.54 -24.68
C MET A 185 -6.32 -25.23 -25.00
N PHE A 186 -5.19 -24.64 -24.61
CA PHE A 186 -3.86 -25.18 -24.90
C PHE A 186 -3.30 -26.07 -23.76
N GLY A 187 -4.12 -26.42 -22.77
CA GLY A 187 -3.73 -27.28 -21.67
C GLY A 187 -2.93 -26.63 -20.54
N PHE A 188 -2.80 -25.30 -20.55
CA PHE A 188 -2.20 -24.58 -19.43
C PHE A 188 -3.22 -24.37 -18.32
N GLU A 189 -2.82 -24.71 -17.11
CA GLU A 189 -3.53 -24.39 -15.89
C GLU A 189 -3.12 -22.99 -15.42
N TYR A 190 -4.10 -22.15 -15.15
CA TYR A 190 -3.87 -20.78 -14.71
C TYR A 190 -4.94 -20.34 -13.72
N TRP A 191 -4.56 -19.42 -12.83
CA TRP A 191 -5.48 -18.81 -11.89
C TRP A 191 -6.38 -17.80 -12.61
N TYR A 192 -7.64 -18.18 -12.86
CA TYR A 192 -8.63 -17.28 -13.46
C TYR A 192 -9.23 -16.37 -12.41
N ARG A 193 -8.89 -15.07 -12.47
CA ARG A 193 -9.45 -14.03 -11.61
C ARG A 193 -10.86 -13.68 -12.06
N PHE A 194 -11.84 -13.80 -11.16
CA PHE A 194 -13.22 -13.47 -11.49
C PHE A 194 -13.38 -11.97 -11.75
N LYS A 195 -14.34 -11.63 -12.61
CA LYS A 195 -14.75 -10.26 -12.90
C LYS A 195 -16.17 -10.09 -12.37
N GLU A 196 -16.46 -8.91 -11.88
CA GLU A 196 -17.80 -8.53 -11.48
C GLU A 196 -18.66 -8.34 -12.73
N TYR A 197 -19.89 -8.86 -12.69
CA TYR A 197 -20.88 -8.77 -13.75
C TYR A 197 -22.24 -8.51 -13.10
N ALA A 198 -23.08 -7.70 -13.76
CA ALA A 198 -24.44 -7.43 -13.28
C ALA A 198 -25.39 -8.62 -13.47
N ILE A 199 -25.09 -9.51 -14.42
CA ILE A 199 -25.95 -10.63 -14.82
C ILE A 199 -25.21 -11.96 -14.55
N PRO A 200 -25.90 -13.03 -14.15
CA PRO A 200 -25.32 -14.36 -14.01
C PRO A 200 -24.59 -14.86 -15.26
N TRP A 201 -23.57 -15.70 -15.04
CA TRP A 201 -22.64 -16.13 -16.08
C TRP A 201 -23.30 -16.90 -17.24
N TYR A 202 -24.39 -17.62 -16.98
CA TYR A 202 -25.10 -18.44 -17.96
C TYR A 202 -25.98 -17.63 -18.93
N MET A 203 -26.32 -16.39 -18.57
CA MET A 203 -26.99 -15.43 -19.46
C MET A 203 -25.97 -14.56 -20.22
N ASN A 204 -24.77 -14.40 -19.67
CA ASN A 204 -23.73 -13.58 -20.27
C ASN A 204 -23.11 -14.23 -21.52
N LYS A 205 -23.58 -13.82 -22.70
CA LYS A 205 -23.09 -14.29 -24.02
C LYS A 205 -21.56 -14.19 -24.15
N ARG A 206 -20.93 -13.11 -23.63
CA ARG A 206 -19.48 -12.92 -23.70
C ARG A 206 -18.72 -13.90 -22.82
N TYR A 207 -19.25 -14.22 -21.64
CA TYR A 207 -18.66 -15.23 -20.77
C TYR A 207 -18.77 -16.63 -21.38
N LYS A 208 -19.94 -17.01 -21.91
CA LYS A 208 -20.17 -18.33 -22.53
C LYS A 208 -19.25 -18.63 -23.72
N ARG A 209 -18.77 -17.60 -24.44
CA ARG A 209 -17.80 -17.77 -25.54
C ARG A 209 -16.42 -18.24 -25.06
N LYS A 210 -16.09 -18.07 -23.77
CA LYS A 210 -14.81 -18.50 -23.22
C LYS A 210 -14.79 -20.02 -23.04
N LYS A 211 -13.72 -20.66 -23.51
CA LYS A 211 -13.50 -22.10 -23.35
C LYS A 211 -12.55 -22.35 -22.16
N PHE A 212 -13.05 -23.04 -21.14
CA PHE A 212 -12.31 -23.43 -19.94
C PHE A 212 -12.02 -24.94 -19.89
N TYR A 213 -11.81 -25.54 -21.06
CA TYR A 213 -11.47 -26.95 -21.21
C TYR A 213 -10.37 -27.12 -22.26
N THR A 214 -9.64 -28.21 -22.14
CA THR A 214 -8.58 -28.59 -23.08
C THR A 214 -9.11 -29.70 -23.99
N PRO A 215 -9.09 -29.53 -25.33
CA PRO A 215 -9.49 -30.58 -26.25
C PRO A 215 -8.42 -31.69 -26.34
N TYR A 216 -8.85 -32.89 -26.72
CA TYR A 216 -8.01 -34.09 -26.70
C TYR A 216 -6.77 -34.01 -27.61
N PHE A 217 -6.90 -33.41 -28.80
CA PHE A 217 -5.79 -33.29 -29.75
C PHE A 217 -4.60 -32.47 -29.24
N VAL A 218 -4.75 -31.73 -28.13
CA VAL A 218 -3.67 -30.97 -27.50
C VAL A 218 -2.79 -31.85 -26.61
N GLN A 219 -3.24 -33.05 -26.22
CA GLN A 219 -2.49 -33.94 -25.34
C GLN A 219 -1.06 -34.28 -25.81
N PRO A 220 -0.80 -34.61 -27.11
CA PRO A 220 0.57 -34.84 -27.58
C PRO A 220 1.49 -33.62 -27.38
N HIS A 221 0.93 -32.41 -27.53
CA HIS A 221 1.67 -31.17 -27.38
C HIS A 221 2.00 -30.88 -25.90
N ILE A 222 1.10 -31.26 -24.99
CA ILE A 222 1.34 -31.20 -23.54
C ILE A 222 2.50 -32.12 -23.17
N ARG A 223 2.49 -33.36 -23.69
CA ARG A 223 3.59 -34.32 -23.48
C ARG A 223 4.93 -33.76 -23.96
N LEU A 224 5.01 -33.26 -25.19
CA LEU A 224 6.24 -32.67 -25.74
C LEU A 224 6.75 -31.49 -24.90
N ARG A 225 5.83 -30.67 -24.36
CA ARG A 225 6.19 -29.57 -23.46
C ARG A 225 6.80 -30.06 -22.15
N ILE A 226 6.23 -31.11 -21.56
CA ILE A 226 6.75 -31.75 -20.34
C ILE A 226 8.14 -32.34 -20.61
N GLU A 227 8.30 -33.09 -21.72
CA GLU A 227 9.59 -33.66 -22.11
C GLU A 227 10.65 -32.56 -22.29
N LYS A 228 10.31 -31.46 -22.97
CA LYS A 228 11.21 -30.31 -23.13
C LYS A 228 11.62 -29.72 -21.77
N PHE A 229 10.67 -29.52 -20.86
CA PHE A 229 10.94 -29.02 -19.51
C PHE A 229 11.88 -29.95 -18.74
N LEU A 230 11.66 -31.26 -18.80
CA LEU A 230 12.52 -32.26 -18.15
C LEU A 230 13.94 -32.26 -18.73
N ARG A 231 14.09 -32.18 -20.06
CA ARG A 231 15.40 -32.07 -20.72
C ARG A 231 16.13 -30.78 -20.33
N GLU A 232 15.43 -29.65 -20.24
CA GLU A 232 16.02 -28.39 -19.76
C GLU A 232 16.44 -28.46 -18.29
N LYS A 233 15.62 -29.09 -17.44
CA LYS A 233 15.94 -29.31 -16.02
C LYS A 233 17.19 -30.16 -15.86
N ALA A 234 17.31 -31.26 -16.61
CA ALA A 234 18.49 -32.14 -16.62
C ALA A 234 19.74 -31.38 -17.06
N ARG A 235 19.70 -30.68 -18.21
CA ARG A 235 20.83 -29.87 -18.70
C ARG A 235 21.31 -28.84 -17.68
N LYS A 236 20.38 -28.16 -16.99
CA LYS A 236 20.72 -27.19 -15.93
C LYS A 236 21.36 -27.87 -14.72
N ALA A 237 20.89 -29.04 -14.32
CA ALA A 237 21.49 -29.80 -13.23
C ALA A 237 22.91 -30.25 -13.58
N ASP A 238 23.13 -30.77 -14.78
CA ASP A 238 24.46 -31.18 -15.25
C ASP A 238 25.43 -30.01 -15.33
N LEU A 239 24.98 -28.86 -15.85
CA LEU A 239 25.79 -27.64 -15.89
C LEU A 239 26.21 -27.20 -14.48
N LYS A 240 25.28 -27.22 -13.51
CA LYS A 240 25.61 -26.93 -12.11
C LYS A 240 26.62 -27.91 -11.53
N ARG A 241 26.45 -29.22 -11.76
CA ARG A 241 27.41 -30.25 -11.30
C ARG A 241 28.79 -30.03 -11.90
N LYS A 242 28.88 -29.79 -13.21
CA LYS A 242 30.14 -29.49 -13.91
C LYS A 242 30.78 -28.19 -13.38
N SER A 243 29.98 -27.15 -13.15
CA SER A 243 30.47 -25.89 -12.57
C SER A 243 31.02 -26.09 -11.16
N LEU A 244 30.34 -26.89 -10.31
CA LEU A 244 30.80 -27.21 -8.97
C LEU A 244 32.07 -28.07 -8.99
N ALA A 245 32.17 -29.04 -9.89
CA ALA A 245 33.39 -29.85 -10.06
C ALA A 245 34.59 -28.97 -10.41
N LYS A 246 34.45 -28.07 -11.41
CA LYS A 246 35.49 -27.10 -11.78
C LYS A 246 35.87 -26.14 -10.64
N LEU A 247 34.90 -25.73 -9.82
CA LEU A 247 35.17 -24.90 -8.65
C LEU A 247 35.93 -25.67 -7.57
N LYS A 248 35.59 -26.95 -7.34
CA LYS A 248 36.31 -27.82 -6.38
C LYS A 248 37.75 -28.09 -6.82
N GLU A 249 37.98 -28.27 -8.11
CA GLU A 249 39.34 -28.38 -8.67
C GLU A 249 40.18 -27.12 -8.40
N ARG A 250 39.58 -25.93 -8.60
CA ARG A 250 40.27 -24.65 -8.35
C ARG A 250 40.43 -24.32 -6.87
N PHE A 251 39.47 -24.72 -6.04
CA PHE A 251 39.42 -24.44 -4.62
C PHE A 251 39.17 -25.72 -3.81
N PRO A 252 40.21 -26.54 -3.56
CA PRO A 252 40.06 -27.84 -2.91
C PRO A 252 39.50 -27.77 -1.47
N GLN A 253 39.77 -26.67 -0.77
CA GLN A 253 39.30 -26.42 0.60
C GLN A 253 37.80 -26.07 0.69
N MET A 254 37.13 -25.90 -0.46
CA MET A 254 35.72 -25.50 -0.52
C MET A 254 34.79 -26.65 -0.09
N LYS A 255 34.02 -26.42 0.97
CA LYS A 255 32.97 -27.35 1.40
C LYS A 255 31.80 -27.31 0.40
N VAL A 256 31.57 -28.41 -0.31
CA VAL A 256 30.46 -28.53 -1.26
C VAL A 256 29.16 -28.80 -0.48
N PRO A 257 28.03 -28.13 -0.80
CA PRO A 257 26.75 -28.48 -0.20
C PRO A 257 26.40 -29.93 -0.52
N SER A 258 26.11 -30.74 0.51
CA SER A 258 25.56 -32.09 0.32
C SER A 258 24.25 -31.98 -0.46
N SER A 259 24.17 -32.71 -1.58
CA SER A 259 22.99 -32.75 -2.47
C SER A 259 21.78 -33.35 -1.81
#